data_AF-B9SND6-F1
#
_entry.id   AF-B9SND6-F1
#
_cell.length_a   1.000
_cell.length_b   1.000
_cell.length_c   1.000
_cell.angle_alpha   90.00
_cell.angle_beta   90.00
_cell.angle_gamma   90.00
#
_symmetry.space_group_name_H-M   'P 1'
#
loop_
_entity.id
_entity.type
_entity.pdbx_description
1 polymer ?
#
loop_
_entity_poly.entity_id
_entity_poly.type
_entity_poly.pdbx_seq_one_letter_code
_entity_poly.pdbx_strand_id
1 'polypeptide(L)'
;MVVCKCRKATKLYCFVHKVPVCGECICFTEHQICVVRTYSEWVIDGEYDWPPKCCSCQAVLEEGSGSQTTRLGCLHVIHTDCLVSHIKSFPPHTAPAGYACPACSTSCN
;
A
#
# COMPACT_ATOMS: atom_id res chain seq x y z
N MET A 1 7.30 -16.70 -9.10
CA MET A 1 7.46 -16.50 -7.63
C MET A 1 8.91 -16.09 -7.39
N VAL A 2 9.14 -15.10 -6.54
CA VAL A 2 10.47 -14.56 -6.25
C VAL A 2 10.79 -14.70 -4.76
N VAL A 3 12.05 -14.52 -4.36
CA VAL A 3 12.48 -14.70 -2.97
C VAL A 3 12.90 -13.36 -2.40
N CYS A 4 12.26 -12.95 -1.31
CA CYS A 4 12.65 -11.75 -0.57
C CYS A 4 14.04 -11.93 0.07
N LYS A 5 14.74 -10.84 0.37
CA LYS A 5 16.04 -10.86 1.08
C LYS A 5 16.03 -11.66 2.39
N CYS A 6 14.89 -11.73 3.08
CA CYS A 6 14.68 -12.53 4.29
C CYS A 6 14.43 -14.03 4.02
N ARG A 7 14.64 -14.52 2.80
CA ARG A 7 14.44 -15.91 2.34
C ARG A 7 12.98 -16.39 2.35
N LYS A 8 12.01 -15.49 2.45
CA LYS A 8 10.58 -15.80 2.30
C LYS A 8 10.17 -15.77 0.83
N ALA A 9 9.46 -16.79 0.39
CA ALA A 9 8.83 -16.82 -0.93
C ALA A 9 7.73 -15.73 -0.99
N THR A 10 7.72 -14.96 -2.07
CA THR A 10 6.79 -13.85 -2.24
C THR A 10 6.41 -13.70 -3.71
N LYS A 11 5.26 -13.08 -3.94
CA LYS A 11 4.86 -12.60 -5.26
C LYS A 11 5.02 -11.10 -5.39
N LEU A 12 5.32 -10.40 -4.30
CA LEU A 12 5.41 -8.94 -4.26
C LEU A 12 6.79 -8.46 -4.69
N TYR A 13 6.80 -7.30 -5.32
CA TYR A 13 7.98 -6.64 -5.85
C TYR A 13 7.86 -5.13 -5.61
N CYS A 14 8.91 -4.53 -5.07
CA CYS A 14 9.01 -3.09 -4.88
C CYS A 14 9.49 -2.46 -6.18
N PHE A 15 8.66 -1.62 -6.81
CA PHE A 15 8.97 -1.01 -8.11
C PHE A 15 10.00 0.11 -7.98
N VAL A 16 9.99 0.80 -6.84
CA VAL A 16 10.92 1.89 -6.51
C VAL A 16 12.33 1.35 -6.29
N HIS A 17 12.48 0.35 -5.42
CA HIS A 17 13.78 -0.25 -5.09
C HIS A 17 14.20 -1.39 -6.02
N LYS A 18 13.30 -1.84 -6.90
CA LYS A 18 13.53 -2.95 -7.85
C LYS A 18 14.02 -4.24 -7.15
N VAL A 19 13.38 -4.57 -6.03
CA VAL A 19 13.70 -5.76 -5.22
C VAL A 19 12.46 -6.55 -4.84
N PRO A 20 12.57 -7.89 -4.75
CA PRO A 20 11.51 -8.72 -4.19
C PRO A 20 11.34 -8.47 -2.69
N VAL A 21 10.09 -8.30 -2.26
CA VAL A 21 9.73 -7.96 -0.87
C VAL A 21 8.64 -8.89 -0.35
N CYS A 22 8.65 -9.26 0.92
CA CYS A 22 7.57 -10.07 1.54
C CYS A 22 6.62 -9.19 2.37
N GLY A 23 5.51 -9.74 2.83
CA GLY A 23 4.48 -9.01 3.60
C GLY A 23 4.98 -8.35 4.89
N GLU A 24 6.11 -8.80 5.45
CA GLU A 24 6.75 -8.14 6.61
C GLU A 24 7.74 -7.06 6.18
N CYS A 25 8.58 -7.33 5.17
CA CYS A 25 9.59 -6.37 4.73
C CYS A 25 8.98 -5.13 4.07
N ILE A 26 7.79 -5.22 3.48
CA ILE A 26 7.07 -4.05 2.94
C ILE A 26 6.62 -3.05 4.02
N CYS A 27 6.63 -3.45 5.29
CA CYS A 27 6.25 -2.61 6.42
C CYS A 27 7.44 -1.85 7.02
N PHE A 28 8.66 -2.09 6.55
CA PHE A 28 9.82 -1.31 6.98
C PHE A 28 9.76 0.11 6.41
N THR A 29 10.38 1.06 7.13
CA THR A 29 10.43 2.48 6.77
C THR A 29 10.92 2.69 5.34
N GLU A 30 11.93 1.93 4.92
CA GLU A 30 12.49 1.91 3.55
C GLU A 30 11.43 1.61 2.47
N HIS A 31 10.41 0.82 2.78
CA HIS A 31 9.36 0.44 1.81
C HIS A 31 7.99 1.01 2.19
N GLN A 32 7.92 1.86 3.19
CA GLN A 32 6.66 2.33 3.78
C GLN A 32 5.78 3.03 2.75
N ILE A 33 6.36 3.92 1.95
CA ILE A 33 5.67 4.62 0.86
C ILE A 33 5.94 4.01 -0.51
N CYS A 34 6.73 2.94 -0.64
CA CYS A 34 7.05 2.40 -1.95
C CYS A 34 5.82 1.88 -2.72
N VAL A 35 5.84 2.04 -4.05
CA VAL A 35 4.90 1.33 -4.92
C VAL A 35 5.29 -0.15 -4.95
N VAL A 36 4.40 -1.00 -4.43
CA VAL A 36 4.59 -2.45 -4.36
C VAL A 36 3.42 -3.12 -5.04
N ARG A 37 3.71 -3.94 -6.04
CA ARG A 37 2.75 -4.74 -6.81
C ARG A 37 3.29 -6.15 -7.00
N THR A 38 2.62 -6.97 -7.79
CA THR A 38 3.15 -8.31 -8.09
C THR A 38 4.35 -8.23 -9.03
N TYR A 39 5.26 -9.20 -8.92
CA TYR A 39 6.38 -9.35 -9.85
C TYR A 39 5.92 -9.54 -11.30
N SER A 40 4.77 -10.15 -11.52
CA SER A 40 4.21 -10.29 -12.87
C SER A 40 3.88 -8.93 -13.48
N GLU A 41 3.23 -8.04 -12.72
CA GLU A 41 2.92 -6.67 -13.19
C GLU A 41 4.19 -5.87 -13.47
N TRP A 42 5.24 -6.05 -12.67
CA TRP A 42 6.54 -5.43 -12.91
C TRP A 42 7.14 -5.81 -14.27
N VAL A 43 7.06 -7.10 -14.61
CA VAL A 43 7.61 -7.64 -15.86
C VAL A 43 6.79 -7.21 -17.08
N ILE A 44 5.47 -7.01 -16.92
CA ILE A 44 4.58 -6.68 -18.02
C ILE A 44 4.65 -5.19 -18.37
N ASP A 45 4.41 -4.32 -17.39
CA ASP A 45 4.19 -2.89 -17.63
C ASP A 45 5.26 -2.04 -16.94
N GLY A 46 5.68 -2.41 -15.72
CA GLY A 46 6.78 -1.76 -15.01
C GLY A 46 6.59 -0.27 -14.70
N GLU A 47 5.55 0.37 -15.25
CA GLU A 47 5.18 1.75 -15.01
C GLU A 47 4.55 1.91 -13.63
N TYR A 48 4.88 3.03 -12.98
CA TYR A 48 4.31 3.43 -11.70
C TYR A 48 4.41 4.92 -11.49
N ASP A 49 3.42 5.47 -10.80
CA ASP A 49 3.44 6.85 -10.32
C ASP A 49 4.26 6.95 -9.02
N TRP A 50 5.25 7.83 -9.03
CA TRP A 50 6.06 8.15 -7.87
C TRP A 50 6.24 9.66 -7.73
N PRO A 51 6.04 10.25 -6.52
CA PRO A 51 5.67 9.59 -5.26
C PRO A 51 4.19 9.16 -5.23
N PRO A 52 3.82 8.13 -4.46
CA PRO A 52 2.43 7.67 -4.45
C PRO A 52 1.51 8.71 -3.79
N LYS A 53 0.23 8.60 -4.08
CA LYS A 53 -0.79 9.45 -3.47
C LYS A 53 -1.60 8.68 -2.44
N CYS A 54 -2.02 9.36 -1.39
CA CYS A 54 -2.95 8.83 -0.41
C CYS A 54 -4.27 8.43 -1.10
N CYS A 55 -4.71 7.19 -0.93
CA CYS A 55 -5.95 6.71 -1.56
C CYS A 55 -7.24 7.39 -1.04
N SER A 56 -7.15 8.21 0.01
CA SER A 56 -8.29 8.94 0.57
C SER A 56 -8.28 10.43 0.19
N CYS A 57 -7.20 11.16 0.47
CA CYS A 57 -7.12 12.60 0.20
C CYS A 57 -6.43 12.97 -1.11
N GLN A 58 -5.87 12.00 -1.85
CA GLN A 58 -5.12 12.20 -3.09
C GLN A 58 -3.86 13.09 -2.96
N ALA A 59 -3.48 13.48 -1.74
CA ALA A 59 -2.23 14.18 -1.47
C ALA A 59 -1.03 13.23 -1.62
N VAL A 60 0.09 13.77 -2.07
CA VAL A 60 1.35 13.04 -2.23
C VAL A 60 1.85 12.55 -0.87
N LEU A 61 2.27 11.29 -0.79
CA LEU A 61 2.90 10.73 0.39
C LEU A 61 4.40 11.00 0.32
N GLU A 62 4.88 11.92 1.14
CA GLU A 62 6.29 12.26 1.20
C GLU A 62 6.98 11.60 2.40
N GLU A 63 8.16 11.05 2.16
CA GLU A 63 9.04 10.55 3.23
C GLU A 63 9.51 11.75 4.07
N GLY A 64 9.18 11.79 5.36
CA GLY A 64 9.64 12.83 6.29
C GLY A 64 8.70 14.01 6.52
N SER A 65 7.51 14.06 5.91
CA SER A 65 6.50 15.11 6.17
C SER A 65 5.86 15.04 7.57
N GLY A 66 6.33 14.15 8.46
CA GLY A 66 5.75 13.92 9.79
C GLY A 66 4.39 13.21 9.78
N SER A 67 3.72 13.13 8.62
CA SER A 67 2.47 12.40 8.43
C SER A 67 2.73 10.90 8.39
N GLN A 68 2.27 10.18 9.41
CA GLN A 68 2.37 8.73 9.45
C GLN A 68 1.50 8.12 8.35
N THR A 69 2.04 7.12 7.65
CA THR A 69 1.32 6.37 6.62
C THR A 69 1.14 4.92 7.03
N THR A 70 0.04 4.33 6.59
CA THR A 70 -0.32 2.94 6.86
C THR A 70 -0.53 2.22 5.53
N ARG A 71 0.10 1.05 5.39
CA ARG A 71 -0.13 0.16 4.25
C ARG A 71 -1.28 -0.78 4.55
N LEU A 72 -2.25 -0.84 3.64
CA LEU A 72 -3.41 -1.70 3.75
C LEU A 72 -3.11 -3.10 3.18
N GLY A 73 -3.93 -4.09 3.52
CA GLY A 73 -3.78 -5.46 3.02
C GLY A 73 -3.86 -5.59 1.49
N CYS A 74 -4.49 -4.63 0.81
CA CYS A 74 -4.52 -4.51 -0.64
C CYS A 74 -3.29 -3.79 -1.24
N LEU A 75 -2.24 -3.56 -0.45
CA LEU A 75 -0.98 -2.88 -0.81
C LEU A 75 -1.07 -1.36 -1.02
N HIS A 76 -2.27 -0.78 -1.09
CA HIS A 76 -2.43 0.68 -1.11
C HIS A 76 -1.95 1.34 0.18
N VAL A 77 -1.45 2.57 0.06
CA VAL A 77 -0.96 3.37 1.19
C VAL A 77 -1.91 4.54 1.45
N ILE A 78 -2.19 4.78 2.72
CA ILE A 78 -3.09 5.83 3.20
C ILE A 78 -2.42 6.58 4.36
N HIS A 79 -2.67 7.87 4.53
CA HIS A 79 -2.29 8.55 5.77
C HIS A 79 -3.02 7.91 6.95
N THR A 80 -2.33 7.74 8.07
CA THR A 80 -2.92 7.17 9.29
C THR A 80 -4.10 8.01 9.77
N ASP A 81 -4.02 9.34 9.69
CA ASP A 81 -5.15 10.24 10.01
C ASP A 81 -6.34 10.07 9.05
N CYS A 82 -6.07 9.90 7.75
CA CYS A 82 -7.12 9.62 6.77
C CYS A 82 -7.77 8.26 7.02
N LEU A 83 -6.99 7.24 7.39
CA LEU A 83 -7.52 5.92 7.75
C LEU A 83 -8.41 5.99 8.98
N VAL A 84 -7.97 6.68 10.03
CA VAL A 84 -8.76 6.85 11.26
C VAL A 84 -10.07 7.60 10.97
N SER A 85 -10.00 8.67 10.19
CA SER A 85 -11.19 9.43 9.76
C SER A 85 -12.13 8.57 8.92
N HIS A 86 -11.59 7.75 8.02
CA HIS A 86 -12.36 6.80 7.21
C HIS A 86 -13.08 5.78 8.08
N ILE A 87 -12.38 5.12 9.01
CA ILE A 87 -12.97 4.14 9.93
C ILE A 87 -14.06 4.78 10.80
N LYS A 88 -13.83 5.99 11.31
CA LYS A 88 -14.81 6.74 12.13
C LYS A 88 -16.09 7.10 11.37
N SER A 89 -16.06 7.13 10.03
CA SER A 89 -17.24 7.38 9.21
C SER A 89 -18.19 6.17 9.13
N PHE A 90 -17.71 4.96 9.47
CA PHE A 90 -18.52 3.76 9.46
C PHE A 90 -19.32 3.60 10.76
N PRO A 91 -20.51 2.96 10.70
CA PRO A 91 -21.28 2.64 11.89
C PRO A 91 -20.48 1.81 12.92
N PRO A 92 -20.73 1.97 14.23
CA PRO A 92 -20.01 1.22 15.27
C PRO A 92 -20.22 -0.30 15.21
N HIS A 93 -21.25 -0.77 14.51
CA HIS A 93 -21.53 -2.19 14.28
C HIS A 93 -20.98 -2.72 12.94
N THR A 94 -20.07 -1.99 12.30
CA THR A 94 -19.44 -2.45 11.06
C THR A 94 -18.55 -3.65 11.37
N ALA A 95 -18.93 -4.81 10.83
CA ALA A 95 -18.13 -6.02 10.94
C ALA A 95 -16.73 -5.78 10.32
N PRO A 96 -15.68 -6.49 10.76
CA PRO A 96 -14.33 -6.34 10.21
C PRO A 96 -14.25 -6.48 8.68
N ALA A 97 -15.11 -7.31 8.09
CA ALA A 97 -15.22 -7.48 6.64
C ALA A 97 -15.89 -6.29 5.91
N GLY A 98 -16.55 -5.40 6.64
CA GLY A 98 -17.21 -4.21 6.09
C GLY A 98 -16.27 -3.03 5.84
N TYR A 99 -15.04 -3.07 6.37
CA TYR A 99 -14.04 -2.05 6.08
C TYR A 99 -13.41 -2.31 4.72
N ALA A 100 -13.63 -1.39 3.79
CA ALA A 100 -13.06 -1.45 2.46
C ALA A 100 -12.08 -0.29 2.24
N CYS A 101 -10.98 -0.58 1.53
CA CYS A 101 -10.02 0.44 1.11
C CYS A 101 -10.70 1.42 0.16
N PRO A 102 -10.63 2.75 0.38
CA PRO A 102 -11.32 3.73 -0.45
C PRO A 102 -10.97 3.61 -1.94
N ALA A 103 -9.73 3.28 -2.29
CA ALA A 103 -9.32 3.06 -3.68
C ALA A 103 -9.86 1.74 -4.29
N CYS A 104 -9.95 0.66 -3.50
CA CYS A 104 -10.49 -0.61 -4.00
C CYS A 104 -12.02 -0.59 -4.09
N SER A 105 -12.68 0.17 -3.22
CA SER A 105 -14.14 0.37 -3.28
C SER A 105 -14.57 1.14 -4.53
N THR A 106 -13.71 2.05 -5.02
CA THR A 106 -13.95 2.82 -6.24
C THR A 106 -13.58 2.08 -7.52
N SER A 107 -12.80 1.00 -7.45
CA SER A 107 -12.34 0.25 -8.64
C SER A 107 -13.33 -0.82 -9.12
N CYS A 108 -14.63 -0.55 -9.01
CA CYS A 108 -15.67 -1.33 -9.68
C CYS A 108 -16.19 -0.49 -10.86
N ASN A 109 -15.44 -0.52 -11.97
CA ASN A 109 -15.92 -0.15 -13.29
C ASN A 109 -15.14 -0.95 -14.34
#